data_AF-A0AAE8Q619-F1
#
_entry.id   AF-A0AAE8Q619-F1
#
_cell.length_a   1.000
_cell.length_b   1.000
_cell.length_c   1.000
_cell.angle_alpha   90.00
_cell.angle_beta   90.00
_cell.angle_gamma   90.00
#
_symmetry.space_group_name_H-M   'P 1'
#
loop_
_entity.id
_entity.type
_entity.pdbx_description
1 polymer ?
#
loop_
_entity_poly.entity_id
_entity_poly.type
_entity_poly.pdbx_seq_one_letter_code
_entity_poly.pdbx_strand_id
1 'polypeptide(L)'
;MMIFADVQEAAERLEELIELACQDEVYVCRDGRPVARLTAFSSSPVLGSDQPTKSLGDGVAAASASRIAEAGRPSSLDDVWAIAATGRPKDVDLTSAHDDFYDADGAPR
;
A
#
# COMPACT_ATOMS: atom_id res chain seq x y z
N MET A 1 19.63 -7.72 -19.26
CA MET A 1 19.22 -7.21 -20.59
C MET A 1 17.83 -6.60 -20.47
N MET A 2 17.46 -5.60 -21.30
CA MET A 2 16.08 -5.07 -21.31
C MET A 2 15.22 -5.87 -22.28
N ILE A 3 14.08 -6.35 -21.79
CA ILE A 3 13.13 -7.15 -22.56
C ILE A 3 11.79 -6.40 -22.59
N PHE A 4 11.18 -6.32 -23.77
CA PHE A 4 9.87 -5.73 -23.97
C PHE A 4 8.93 -6.79 -24.52
N ALA A 5 7.84 -7.08 -23.81
CA ALA A 5 6.79 -7.98 -24.23
C ALA A 5 5.49 -7.18 -24.41
N ASP A 6 4.72 -7.45 -25.46
CA ASP A 6 3.37 -6.87 -25.58
C ASP A 6 2.44 -7.45 -24.50
N VAL A 7 1.37 -6.75 -24.13
CA VAL A 7 0.36 -7.24 -23.18
C VAL A 7 -0.17 -8.62 -23.58
N GLN A 8 -0.43 -8.87 -24.87
CA GLN A 8 -0.92 -10.17 -25.32
C GLN A 8 0.15 -11.26 -25.17
N GLU A 9 1.40 -10.95 -25.50
CA GLU A 9 2.52 -11.88 -25.34
C GLU A 9 2.76 -12.22 -23.86
N ALA A 10 2.73 -11.20 -23.00
CA ALA A 10 2.88 -11.37 -21.56
C ALA A 10 1.73 -12.18 -20.95
N ALA A 11 0.53 -12.14 -21.53
CA ALA A 11 -0.59 -12.96 -21.08
C ALA A 11 -0.42 -14.45 -21.41
N GLU A 12 0.34 -14.79 -22.47
CA GLU A 12 0.55 -16.18 -22.89
C GLU A 12 1.83 -16.81 -22.32
N ARG A 13 2.82 -16.00 -21.92
CA ARG A 13 4.14 -16.46 -21.43
C ARG A 13 4.55 -15.83 -20.09
N LEU A 14 3.58 -15.55 -19.23
CA LEU A 14 3.82 -14.80 -17.99
C LEU A 14 4.89 -15.48 -17.10
N GLU A 15 4.84 -16.80 -16.98
CA GLU A 15 5.74 -17.57 -16.11
C GLU A 15 7.20 -17.42 -16.55
N GLU A 16 7.46 -17.49 -17.84
CA GLU A 16 8.80 -17.31 -18.40
C GLU A 16 9.31 -15.87 -18.18
N LEU A 17 8.43 -14.88 -18.33
CA LEU A 17 8.77 -13.48 -18.06
C LEU A 17 9.08 -13.23 -16.58
N ILE A 18 8.47 -13.97 -15.66
CA ILE A 18 8.78 -13.90 -14.22
C ILE A 18 10.18 -14.47 -13.95
N GLU A 19 10.54 -15.59 -14.56
CA GLU A 19 11.88 -16.18 -14.44
C GLU A 19 12.95 -15.23 -14.99
N LEU A 20 12.68 -14.60 -16.14
CA LEU A 20 13.54 -13.59 -16.75
C LEU A 20 13.68 -12.35 -15.85
N ALA A 21 12.59 -11.89 -15.22
CA ALA A 21 12.59 -10.72 -14.34
C ALA A 21 13.49 -10.86 -13.09
N CYS A 22 14.02 -12.06 -12.82
CA CYS A 22 15.02 -12.28 -11.78
C CYS A 22 16.42 -11.78 -12.17
N GLN A 23 16.74 -11.72 -13.47
CA GLN A 23 18.07 -11.30 -13.97
C GLN A 23 18.02 -10.17 -15.00
N ASP A 24 16.89 -10.05 -15.70
CA ASP A 24 16.64 -9.10 -16.77
C ASP A 24 15.58 -8.07 -16.38
N GLU A 25 15.62 -6.91 -17.05
CA GLU A 25 14.63 -5.85 -16.82
C GLU A 25 13.50 -6.00 -17.84
N VAL A 26 12.37 -6.51 -17.37
CA VAL A 26 11.24 -6.89 -18.23
C VAL A 26 10.13 -5.83 -18.15
N TYR A 27 9.71 -5.33 -19.31
CA TYR A 27 8.65 -4.35 -19.46
C TYR A 27 7.48 -4.93 -20.26
N VAL A 28 6.26 -4.71 -19.77
CA VAL A 28 5.03 -5.00 -20.52
C VAL A 28 4.64 -3.74 -21.27
N CYS A 29 4.44 -3.88 -22.57
CA CYS A 29 4.12 -2.81 -23.49
C CYS A 29 2.70 -2.96 -24.02
N ARG A 30 2.02 -1.84 -24.26
CA ARG A 30 0.77 -1.77 -25.01
C ARG A 30 0.94 -0.76 -26.14
N ASP A 31 0.61 -1.15 -27.36
CA ASP A 31 0.79 -0.30 -28.54
C ASP A 31 2.23 0.24 -28.67
N GLY A 32 3.22 -0.60 -28.32
CA GLY A 32 4.64 -0.25 -28.34
C GLY A 32 5.10 0.72 -27.24
N ARG A 33 4.26 1.07 -26.27
CA ARG A 33 4.62 1.90 -25.12
C ARG A 33 4.70 1.06 -23.85
N PRO A 34 5.78 1.16 -23.04
CA PRO A 34 5.87 0.45 -21.77
C PRO A 34 4.82 0.98 -20.80
N VAL A 35 3.97 0.08 -20.29
CA VAL A 35 2.90 0.39 -19.34
C VAL A 35 3.14 -0.21 -17.96
N ALA A 36 3.97 -1.24 -17.87
CA ALA A 36 4.35 -1.87 -16.60
C ALA A 36 5.77 -2.44 -16.67
N ARG A 37 6.38 -2.66 -15.50
CA ARG A 37 7.67 -3.35 -15.35
C ARG A 37 7.50 -4.52 -14.39
N LEU A 38 7.97 -5.70 -14.77
CA LEU A 38 8.05 -6.83 -13.85
C LEU A 38 9.28 -6.64 -12.96
N THR A 39 9.08 -6.83 -11.66
CA THR A 39 10.16 -6.79 -10.67
C THR A 39 10.07 -8.05 -9.83
N ALA A 40 11.11 -8.88 -9.89
CA ALA A 40 11.19 -10.05 -9.03
C ALA A 40 11.54 -9.62 -7.60
N PHE A 41 10.80 -10.14 -6.62
CA PHE A 41 11.16 -10.01 -5.22
C PHE A 41 12.06 -11.19 -4.84
N SER A 42 13.36 -10.95 -4.76
CA SER A 42 14.28 -11.87 -4.09
C SER A 42 13.93 -11.85 -2.61
N SER A 43 13.69 -13.02 -2.01
CA SER A 43 13.36 -13.17 -0.59
C SER A 43 14.52 -12.71 0.30
N SER A 44 14.65 -11.40 0.47
CA SER A 44 15.33 -10.75 1.57
C SER A 44 14.43 -9.59 1.98
N PRO A 45 13.70 -9.71 3.11
CA PRO A 45 12.77 -8.68 3.52
C PRO A 45 13.56 -7.49 4.07
N VAL A 46 13.98 -6.59 3.18
CA VAL A 46 14.27 -5.21 3.56
C VAL A 46 13.21 -4.35 2.90
N LEU A 47 12.01 -4.44 3.47
CA LEU A 47 10.99 -3.41 3.38
C LEU A 47 11.65 -2.09 3.83
N GLY A 48 12.09 -1.31 2.86
CA GLY A 48 12.83 -0.08 3.11
C GLY A 48 13.30 0.56 1.81
N SER A 49 12.38 1.11 1.03
CA SER A 49 12.64 2.31 0.23
C SER A 49 11.32 2.93 -0.22
N ASP A 50 10.86 3.81 0.65
CA ASP A 50 10.10 5.00 0.32
C ASP A 50 10.81 5.77 -0.82
N GLN A 51 10.05 6.25 -1.80
CA GLN A 51 10.33 7.52 -2.49
C GLN A 51 9.13 7.90 -3.38
N PRO A 52 8.26 8.82 -2.92
CA PRO A 52 7.77 9.89 -3.75
C PRO A 52 8.83 11.01 -3.81
N THR A 53 9.04 11.51 -5.02
CA THR A 53 10.03 12.51 -5.39
C THR A 53 9.90 13.83 -4.62
N LYS A 54 11.06 14.40 -4.26
CA LYS A 54 11.37 15.82 -3.93
C LYS A 54 10.51 16.51 -2.86
N SER A 55 11.11 16.76 -1.70
CA SER A 55 10.78 17.93 -0.88
C SER A 55 12.07 18.54 -0.34
N LEU A 56 12.42 19.73 -0.85
CA LEU A 56 13.22 20.70 -0.13
C LEU A 56 12.20 21.69 0.43
N GLY A 57 12.05 21.71 1.75
CA GLY A 57 11.10 22.57 2.44
C GLY A 57 11.11 22.27 3.93
N ASP A 58 11.86 23.09 4.65
CA ASP A 58 12.01 23.09 6.10
C ASP A 58 10.69 23.06 6.89
N GLY A 59 10.69 22.25 7.94
CA GLY A 59 10.06 22.55 9.23
C GLY A 59 8.54 22.73 9.30
N VAL A 60 7.83 21.65 9.63
CA VAL A 60 6.97 21.66 10.82
C VAL A 60 6.73 20.23 11.32
N ALA A 61 6.90 20.04 12.63
CA ALA A 61 6.68 18.77 13.30
C ALA A 61 5.24 18.29 13.09
N ALA A 62 5.09 17.23 12.29
CA ALA A 62 3.86 16.46 12.26
C ALA A 62 3.78 15.66 13.57
N ALA A 63 3.09 16.23 14.56
CA ALA A 63 2.61 15.48 15.71
C ALA A 63 1.52 14.50 15.21
N SER A 64 1.96 13.37 14.66
CA SER A 64 1.08 12.25 14.33
C SER A 64 1.12 11.25 15.48
N ALA A 65 -0.02 11.22 16.17
CA ALA A 65 -0.44 10.34 17.24
C ALA A 65 0.39 9.04 17.41
N SER A 66 1.26 9.06 18.40
CA SER A 66 1.67 7.88 19.16
C SER A 66 1.86 8.25 20.61
N ARG A 67 0.78 8.67 21.27
CA ARG A 67 0.64 8.39 22.70
C ARG A 67 -0.18 7.13 22.83
N ILE A 68 0.49 6.01 22.57
CA ILE A 68 0.14 4.79 23.29
C ILE A 68 0.60 5.10 24.72
N ALA A 69 -0.35 5.54 25.55
CA ALA A 69 -0.12 5.63 26.97
C ALA A 69 0.35 4.26 27.45
N GLU A 70 1.40 4.31 28.25
CA GLU A 70 2.04 3.22 28.98
C GLU A 70 1.03 2.20 29.52
N ALA A 71 0.76 1.17 28.72
CA ALA A 71 0.24 -0.11 29.17
C ALA A 71 1.08 -1.15 28.42
N GLY A 72 1.74 -2.02 29.20
CA GLY A 72 2.82 -2.89 28.75
C GLY A 72 2.57 -3.52 27.39
N ARG A 73 3.59 -3.51 26.54
CA ARG A 73 3.58 -4.20 25.24
C ARG A 73 3.19 -5.66 25.49
N PRO A 74 2.14 -6.20 24.83
CA PRO A 74 1.69 -7.55 25.12
C PRO A 74 2.86 -8.51 24.84
N SER A 75 3.24 -9.25 25.87
CA SER A 75 4.43 -10.10 25.85
C SER A 75 4.15 -11.49 25.26
N SER A 76 2.87 -11.80 25.00
CA SER A 76 2.40 -13.06 24.41
C SER A 76 1.13 -12.86 23.57
N LEU A 77 0.88 -13.81 22.67
CA LEU A 77 -0.31 -13.83 21.81
C LEU A 77 -1.61 -13.96 22.63
N ASP A 78 -1.58 -14.67 23.76
CA ASP A 78 -2.71 -14.75 24.69
C ASP A 78 -3.12 -13.38 25.25
N ASP A 79 -2.13 -12.51 25.49
CA ASP A 79 -2.34 -11.15 25.98
C ASP A 79 -3.04 -10.30 24.91
N VAL A 80 -2.65 -10.49 23.64
CA VAL A 80 -3.33 -9.87 22.49
C VAL A 80 -4.77 -10.37 22.36
N TRP A 81 -5.02 -11.67 22.54
CA TRP A 81 -6.38 -12.23 22.51
C TRP A 81 -7.25 -11.71 23.66
N ALA A 82 -6.69 -11.54 24.86
CA ALA A 82 -7.39 -10.97 26.00
C ALA A 82 -7.77 -9.50 25.75
N ILE A 83 -6.87 -8.70 25.16
CA ILE A 83 -7.14 -7.30 24.80
C ILE A 83 -8.19 -7.22 23.69
N ALA A 84 -8.18 -8.13 22.72
CA ALA A 84 -9.20 -8.17 21.68
C ALA A 84 -10.58 -8.53 22.25
N ALA A 85 -10.62 -9.42 23.25
CA ALA A 85 -11.86 -9.86 23.90
C ALA A 85 -12.53 -8.77 24.76
N THR A 86 -11.78 -7.80 25.29
CA THR A 86 -12.37 -6.68 26.07
C THR A 86 -13.18 -5.72 25.20
N GLY A 87 -13.01 -5.75 23.87
CA GLY A 87 -13.76 -4.94 22.92
C GLY A 87 -13.41 -3.45 22.96
N ARG A 88 -13.79 -2.70 21.93
CA ARG A 88 -13.66 -1.23 21.94
C ARG A 88 -14.82 -0.59 22.70
N PRO A 89 -14.58 0.53 23.43
CA PRO A 89 -15.65 1.29 24.06
C PRO A 89 -16.68 1.74 23.01
N LYS A 90 -17.97 1.61 23.34
CA LYS A 90 -19.09 1.72 22.38
C LYS A 90 -19.58 3.16 22.11
N ASP A 91 -18.97 4.18 22.70
CA ASP A 91 -19.48 5.55 22.60
C ASP A 91 -18.62 6.43 21.68
N VAL A 92 -18.55 6.07 20.41
CA VAL A 92 -18.17 7.04 19.37
C VAL A 92 -19.19 6.91 18.24
N ASP A 93 -20.05 7.91 18.13
CA ASP A 93 -20.97 8.10 17.01
C ASP A 93 -20.12 8.39 15.75
N LEU A 94 -19.70 7.32 15.07
CA LEU A 94 -19.03 7.34 13.77
C LEU A 94 -20.08 7.18 12.68
N THR A 95 -21.18 7.93 12.76
CA THR A 95 -22.04 8.05 11.58
C THR A 95 -21.20 8.74 10.52
N SER A 96 -20.88 8.02 9.45
CA SER A 96 -20.31 8.60 8.23
C SER A 96 -21.38 9.50 7.61
N ALA A 97 -21.59 10.67 8.19
CA ALA A 97 -22.41 11.72 7.64
C ALA A 97 -21.72 12.23 6.38
N HIS A 98 -22.10 11.65 5.23
CA HIS A 98 -21.64 12.08 3.91
C HIS A 98 -22.49 13.23 3.37
N ASP A 99 -23.33 13.83 4.22
CA ASP A 99 -24.28 14.90 3.85
C ASP A 99 -23.56 16.14 3.32
N ASP A 100 -22.27 16.32 3.63
CA ASP A 100 -21.46 17.41 3.08
C ASP A 100 -21.14 17.28 1.58
N PHE A 101 -21.22 16.06 1.02
CA PHE A 101 -20.93 15.80 -0.41
C PHE A 101 -22.11 16.05 -1.33
N TYR A 102 -23.33 16.12 -0.79
CA TYR A 102 -24.56 16.22 -1.57
C TYR A 102 -25.33 17.50 -1.22
N ASP A 103 -26.03 18.08 -2.20
CA ASP A 103 -26.98 19.16 -1.94
C ASP A 103 -28.33 18.62 -1.42
N ALA A 104 -29.28 19.51 -1.13
CA ALA A 104 -30.58 19.14 -0.58
C ALA A 104 -31.42 18.25 -1.53
N ASP A 105 -31.06 18.21 -2.81
CA ASP A 105 -31.67 17.38 -3.85
C ASP A 105 -30.92 16.04 -4.02
N GLY A 106 -29.84 15.81 -3.24
CA GLY A 106 -29.04 14.60 -3.25
C GLY A 106 -28.04 14.53 -4.42
N ALA A 107 -27.81 15.64 -5.13
CA ALA A 107 -26.82 15.72 -6.19
C ALA A 107 -25.44 16.08 -5.61
N PRO A 108 -24.35 15.51 -6.15
CA PRO A 108 -23.01 15.88 -5.70
C PRO A 108 -22.76 17.36 -5.98
N ARG A 109 -22.27 18.07 -4.97
CA ARG A 109 -21.87 19.49 -5.07
C ARG A 109 -20.70 19.70 -6.04
#